data_AF-A0A370MYQ3-F1
#
_entry.id   AF-A0A370MYQ3-F1
#
_cell.length_a   1.000
_cell.length_b   1.000
_cell.length_c   1.000
_cell.angle_alpha   90.00
_cell.angle_beta   90.00
_cell.angle_gamma   90.00
#
_symmetry.space_group_name_H-M   'P 1'
#
loop_
_entity.id
_entity.type
_entity.pdbx_description
1 polymer ?
#
loop_
_entity_poly.entity_id
_entity_poly.type
_entity_poly.pdbx_seq_one_letter_code
_entity_poly.pdbx_strand_id
1 'polypeptide(L)'
;MKRDAFRKLFFFTPPTFLSINASTNVHSYISIKDNDAPNLLISTYFHNKHGWLFIEKLSIMADGDVILEQDFPHSGVKRDNSSIGVEESYDFVVAPQQLTALRKVSSTTDLKIRITGGKGYYTLPKDRVKEFKEDIRQSILIFDAIDKAVAGKIPTTETKS
;
A
#
# COMPACT_ATOMS: atom_id res chain seq x y z
N MET A 1 -6.72 -5.47 -14.04
CA MET A 1 -6.26 -4.16 -14.55
C MET A 1 -7.47 -3.25 -14.70
N LYS A 2 -7.42 -2.03 -14.16
CA LYS A 2 -8.47 -1.01 -14.28
C LYS A 2 -7.85 0.27 -14.86
N ARG A 3 -8.56 0.95 -15.78
CA ARG A 3 -8.11 2.22 -16.37
C ARG A 3 -8.99 3.38 -15.92
N ASP A 4 -8.38 4.46 -15.47
CA ASP A 4 -9.00 5.77 -15.31
C ASP A 4 -8.60 6.64 -16.52
N ALA A 5 -9.54 6.82 -17.45
CA ALA A 5 -9.29 7.54 -18.69
C ALA A 5 -9.10 9.06 -18.48
N PHE A 6 -9.78 9.64 -17.48
CA PHE A 6 -9.66 11.07 -17.19
C PHE A 6 -8.28 11.41 -16.63
N ARG A 7 -7.75 10.55 -15.75
CA ARG A 7 -6.43 10.73 -15.15
C ARG A 7 -5.29 10.11 -15.96
N LYS A 8 -5.64 9.35 -17.01
CA LYS A 8 -4.68 8.57 -17.82
C LYS A 8 -3.84 7.63 -16.94
N LEU A 9 -4.51 6.94 -16.02
CA LEU A 9 -3.89 6.05 -15.04
C LEU A 9 -4.37 4.61 -15.24
N PHE A 10 -3.43 3.68 -15.18
CA PHE A 10 -3.68 2.25 -15.08
C PHE A 10 -3.40 1.77 -13.68
N PHE A 11 -4.30 0.95 -13.13
CA PHE A 11 -4.15 0.29 -11.85
C PHE A 11 -4.01 -1.22 -12.05
N PHE A 12 -2.96 -1.77 -11.45
CA PHE A 12 -2.71 -3.21 -11.39
C PHE A 12 -2.76 -3.64 -9.93
N THR A 13 -3.76 -4.44 -9.61
CA THR A 13 -3.90 -5.11 -8.31
C THR A 13 -3.51 -6.57 -8.50
N PRO A 14 -2.74 -7.17 -7.58
CA PRO A 14 -2.41 -8.58 -7.69
C PRO A 14 -3.67 -9.45 -7.51
N PRO A 15 -3.65 -10.72 -7.97
CA PRO A 15 -4.81 -11.62 -7.88
C PRO A 15 -5.28 -11.89 -6.46
N THR A 16 -4.39 -11.73 -5.47
CA THR A 16 -4.69 -11.85 -4.04
C THR A 16 -5.42 -10.65 -3.46
N PHE A 17 -5.66 -9.61 -4.26
CA PHE A 17 -6.56 -8.52 -3.92
C PHE A 17 -8.00 -9.06 -3.87
N LEU A 18 -8.34 -9.69 -2.75
CA LEU A 18 -9.71 -10.02 -2.41
C LEU A 18 -10.47 -8.70 -2.25
N SER A 19 -11.67 -8.65 -2.84
CA SER A 19 -12.68 -7.61 -2.59
C SER A 19 -12.54 -7.05 -1.18
N ILE A 20 -12.48 -5.72 -1.07
CA ILE A 20 -12.42 -4.95 0.18
C ILE A 20 -13.66 -5.31 1.02
N ASN A 21 -13.62 -6.48 1.65
CA ASN A 21 -14.58 -6.90 2.64
C ASN A 21 -14.29 -6.01 3.85
N ALA A 22 -15.32 -5.38 4.43
CA ALA A 22 -15.33 -4.39 5.52
C ALA A 22 -14.52 -4.80 6.76
N SER A 23 -13.21 -4.98 6.60
CA SER A 23 -12.29 -5.56 7.56
C SER A 23 -10.94 -4.90 7.35
N THR A 24 -10.29 -4.61 8.47
CA THR A 24 -8.98 -3.96 8.47
C THR A 24 -7.97 -4.76 7.65
N ASN A 25 -7.35 -4.11 6.67
CA ASN A 25 -6.36 -4.72 5.79
C ASN A 25 -5.27 -3.70 5.40
N VAL A 26 -4.15 -4.27 4.92
CA VAL A 26 -3.09 -3.52 4.25
C VAL A 26 -2.83 -4.29 2.96
N HIS A 27 -2.81 -3.59 1.84
CA HIS A 27 -2.62 -4.21 0.52
C HIS A 27 -1.73 -3.34 -0.35
N SER A 28 -1.18 -3.92 -1.41
CA SER A 28 -0.34 -3.22 -2.36
C SER A 28 -0.93 -3.23 -3.77
N TYR A 29 -0.60 -2.22 -4.55
CA TYR A 29 -1.01 -2.15 -5.94
C TYR A 29 -0.06 -1.24 -6.72
N ILE A 30 -0.11 -1.33 -8.04
CA ILE A 30 0.71 -0.49 -8.92
C ILE A 30 -0.19 0.50 -9.63
N SER A 31 0.25 1.74 -9.72
CA SER A 31 -0.32 2.72 -10.63
C SER A 31 0.72 3.12 -11.69
N ILE A 32 0.27 3.29 -12.92
CA ILE A 32 1.10 3.79 -14.02
C ILE A 32 0.33 4.92 -14.69
N LYS A 33 0.97 6.08 -14.84
CA LYS A 33 0.44 7.17 -15.65
C LYS A 33 0.97 7.05 -17.08
N ASP A 34 0.16 7.47 -18.07
CA ASP A 34 0.62 7.51 -19.46
C ASP A 34 1.96 8.27 -19.56
N ASN A 35 2.97 7.62 -20.16
CA ASN A 35 4.33 8.12 -20.34
C ASN A 35 5.09 8.41 -19.02
N ASP A 36 4.85 7.63 -17.98
CA ASP A 36 5.53 7.77 -16.69
C ASP A 36 6.03 6.42 -16.16
N ALA A 37 6.89 6.46 -15.15
CA ALA A 37 7.34 5.27 -14.45
C ALA A 37 6.20 4.65 -13.62
N PRO A 38 6.21 3.32 -13.39
CA PRO A 38 5.27 2.72 -12.45
C PRO A 38 5.52 3.26 -11.04
N ASN A 39 4.45 3.37 -10.25
CA ASN A 39 4.50 3.61 -8.82
C ASN A 39 3.95 2.38 -8.10
N LEU A 40 4.69 1.86 -7.12
CA LEU A 40 4.17 0.90 -6.15
C LEU A 40 3.49 1.67 -5.02
N LEU A 41 2.28 1.28 -4.66
CA LEU A 41 1.50 1.89 -3.59
C LEU A 41 1.17 0.84 -2.53
N ILE A 42 1.09 1.31 -1.29
CA ILE A 42 0.48 0.57 -0.19
C ILE A 42 -0.76 1.35 0.25
N SER A 43 -1.89 0.65 0.33
CA SER A 43 -3.12 1.15 0.92
C SER A 43 -3.33 0.50 2.28
N THR A 44 -3.52 1.34 3.28
CA THR A 44 -3.92 0.95 4.63
C THR A 44 -5.40 1.25 4.81
N TYR A 45 -6.19 0.26 5.19
CA TYR A 45 -7.62 0.40 5.45
C TYR A 45 -7.94 -0.15 6.84
N PHE A 46 -8.53 0.68 7.69
CA PHE A 46 -9.01 0.32 9.01
C PHE A 46 -10.53 0.40 9.04
N HIS A 47 -11.17 -0.65 9.52
CA HIS A 47 -12.62 -0.67 9.76
C HIS A 47 -12.92 -1.18 11.17
N ASN A 48 -13.78 -0.48 11.89
CA ASN A 48 -14.22 -0.89 13.23
C ASN A 48 -15.66 -0.44 13.51
N LYS A 49 -16.45 -1.34 14.12
CA LYS A 49 -17.82 -1.05 14.56
C LYS A 49 -17.89 -0.13 15.78
N HIS A 50 -16.85 -0.14 16.60
CA HIS A 50 -16.88 0.46 17.93
C HIS A 50 -16.17 1.81 18.01
N GLY A 51 -15.72 2.35 16.88
CA GLY A 51 -15.19 3.70 16.78
C GLY A 51 -13.81 3.80 16.13
N TRP A 52 -13.39 5.05 16.02
CA TRP A 52 -12.20 5.48 15.28
C TRP A 52 -10.91 5.04 15.96
N LEU A 53 -9.90 4.70 15.15
CA LEU A 53 -8.52 4.59 15.59
C LEU A 53 -7.78 5.93 15.45
N PHE A 54 -8.24 6.78 14.52
CA PHE A 54 -7.54 7.97 14.04
C PHE A 54 -6.15 7.60 13.54
N ILE A 55 -6.10 6.85 12.43
CA ILE A 55 -4.85 6.28 11.93
C ILE A 55 -3.82 7.37 11.64
N GLU A 56 -2.59 7.11 12.07
CA GLU A 56 -1.46 8.05 12.01
C GLU A 56 -0.20 7.39 11.45
N LYS A 57 -0.08 6.06 11.55
CA LYS A 57 1.11 5.34 11.08
C LYS A 57 0.85 3.90 10.70
N LEU A 58 1.55 3.43 9.67
CA LEU A 58 1.77 2.01 9.39
C LEU A 58 3.20 1.61 9.76
N SER A 59 3.35 0.52 10.51
CA SER A 59 4.63 -0.09 10.83
C SER A 59 4.67 -1.55 10.37
N ILE A 60 5.75 -1.96 9.71
CA ILE A 60 6.01 -3.34 9.30
C ILE A 60 7.32 -3.80 9.93
N MET A 61 7.26 -4.92 10.64
CA MET A 61 8.41 -5.58 11.24
C MET A 61 8.61 -6.95 10.60
N ALA A 62 9.85 -7.26 10.26
CA ALA A 62 10.28 -8.49 9.64
C ALA A 62 11.42 -9.10 10.45
N ASP A 63 11.24 -10.33 10.94
CA ASP A 63 12.22 -11.09 11.74
C ASP A 63 12.77 -10.32 12.96
N GLY A 64 11.95 -9.43 13.54
CA GLY A 64 12.31 -8.62 14.70
C GLY A 64 12.74 -7.19 14.38
N ASP A 65 13.08 -6.89 13.13
CA ASP A 65 13.50 -5.56 12.69
C ASP A 65 12.35 -4.77 12.07
N VAL A 66 12.20 -3.50 12.44
CA VAL A 66 11.23 -2.60 11.79
C VAL A 66 11.80 -2.18 10.42
N ILE A 67 11.14 -2.62 9.35
CA ILE A 67 11.59 -2.42 7.97
C ILE A 67 10.83 -1.29 7.25
N LEU A 68 9.67 -0.90 7.77
CA LEU A 68 8.90 0.23 7.26
C LEU A 68 8.19 0.92 8.43
N GLU A 69 8.34 2.23 8.49
CA GLU A 69 7.44 3.13 9.19
C GLU A 69 6.98 4.20 8.20
N GLN A 70 5.67 4.37 8.08
CA GLN A 70 5.06 5.39 7.25
C GLN A 70 4.08 6.19 8.08
N ASP A 71 4.40 7.45 8.35
CA ASP A 71 3.49 8.38 8.97
C ASP A 71 2.42 8.86 7.96
N PHE A 72 1.22 9.08 8.47
CA PHE A 72 0.06 9.54 7.73
C PHE A 72 -0.28 10.97 8.19
N PRO A 73 -0.22 11.96 7.30
CA PRO A 73 -0.66 13.30 7.64
C PRO A 73 -2.16 13.26 7.96
N HIS A 74 -2.55 13.87 9.08
CA HIS A 74 -3.93 13.79 9.57
C HIS A 74 -4.98 14.25 8.54
N SER A 75 -4.63 15.24 7.72
CA SER A 75 -5.46 15.79 6.63
C SER A 75 -5.55 14.90 5.39
N GLY A 76 -4.64 13.94 5.22
CA GLY A 76 -4.60 13.04 4.07
C GLY A 76 -5.41 11.76 4.27
N VAL A 77 -5.70 11.40 5.52
CA VAL A 77 -6.48 10.20 5.87
C VAL A 77 -7.95 10.41 5.49
N LYS A 78 -8.45 9.56 4.58
CA LYS A 78 -9.86 9.51 4.24
C LYS A 78 -10.62 8.83 5.38
N ARG A 79 -11.74 9.41 5.77
CA ARG A 79 -12.56 8.93 6.88
C ARG A 79 -14.01 8.89 6.44
N ASP A 80 -14.69 7.79 6.74
CA ASP A 80 -16.11 7.63 6.48
C ASP A 80 -16.80 6.94 7.66
N ASN A 81 -18.09 7.21 7.83
CA ASN A 81 -18.92 6.65 8.89
C ASN A 81 -20.26 6.21 8.30
N SER A 82 -20.60 4.95 8.53
CA SER A 82 -21.85 4.34 8.07
C SER A 82 -22.53 3.55 9.19
N SER A 83 -23.70 2.98 8.91
CA SER A 83 -24.42 2.15 9.86
C SER A 83 -23.67 0.87 10.28
N ILE A 84 -22.64 0.47 9.52
CA ILE A 84 -21.85 -0.75 9.79
C ILE A 84 -20.55 -0.47 10.55
N GLY A 85 -20.17 0.79 10.75
CA GLY A 85 -18.96 1.17 11.47
C GLY A 85 -18.28 2.41 10.88
N VAL A 86 -17.05 2.63 11.32
CA VAL A 86 -16.18 3.69 10.83
C VAL A 86 -15.05 3.11 9.98
N GLU A 87 -14.64 3.88 9.00
CA GLU A 87 -13.63 3.50 8.02
C GLU A 87 -12.57 4.58 7.90
N GLU A 88 -11.31 4.18 7.92
CA GLU A 88 -10.16 5.06 7.72
C GLU A 88 -9.24 4.47 6.67
N SER A 89 -8.83 5.27 5.69
CA SER A 89 -7.90 4.81 4.67
C SER A 89 -6.85 5.84 4.29
N TYR A 90 -5.67 5.34 3.97
CA TYR A 90 -4.58 6.13 3.42
C TYR A 90 -3.74 5.30 2.46
N ASP A 91 -3.44 5.92 1.32
CA ASP A 91 -2.64 5.34 0.25
C ASP A 91 -1.36 6.16 0.15
N PHE A 92 -0.22 5.50 0.07
CA PHE A 92 1.07 6.17 -0.14
C PHE A 92 1.88 5.46 -1.21
N VAL A 93 2.68 6.26 -1.92
CA VAL A 93 3.68 5.75 -2.87
C VAL A 93 4.88 5.26 -2.07
N VAL A 94 5.31 4.03 -2.34
CA VAL A 94 6.48 3.42 -1.74
C VAL A 94 7.73 4.12 -2.25
N ALA A 95 8.48 4.75 -1.35
CA ALA A 95 9.75 5.38 -1.67
C ALA A 95 10.83 4.35 -2.05
N PRO A 96 11.88 4.71 -2.81
CA PRO A 96 12.92 3.77 -3.21
C PRO A 96 13.58 3.01 -2.05
N GLN A 97 13.86 3.68 -0.91
CA GLN A 97 14.44 3.00 0.26
C GLN A 97 13.45 2.00 0.89
N GLN A 98 12.16 2.35 0.92
CA GLN A 98 11.10 1.46 1.41
C GLN A 98 10.94 0.25 0.48
N LEU A 99 11.03 0.44 -0.83
CA LEU A 99 10.98 -0.66 -1.80
C LEU A 99 12.10 -1.68 -1.56
N THR A 100 13.34 -1.21 -1.34
CA THR A 100 14.47 -2.08 -1.00
C THR A 100 14.21 -2.87 0.28
N ALA A 101 13.59 -2.26 1.30
CA ALA A 101 13.24 -2.94 2.53
C ALA A 101 12.10 -3.96 2.34
N LEU A 102 11.05 -3.60 1.59
CA LEU A 102 9.90 -4.44 1.30
C LEU A 102 10.25 -5.68 0.46
N ARG A 103 11.33 -5.63 -0.35
CA ARG A 103 11.86 -6.83 -1.02
C ARG A 103 12.27 -7.95 -0.05
N LYS A 104 12.60 -7.63 1.20
CA LYS A 104 12.96 -8.63 2.22
C LYS A 104 11.73 -9.41 2.74
N VAL A 105 10.53 -8.86 2.59
CA VAL A 105 9.28 -9.43 3.12
C VAL A 105 9.03 -10.85 2.59
N SER A 106 9.38 -11.14 1.33
CA SER A 106 9.14 -12.46 0.74
C SER A 106 9.94 -13.58 1.42
N SER A 107 11.15 -13.29 1.89
CA SER A 107 12.05 -14.25 2.53
C SER A 107 11.90 -14.34 4.06
N THR A 108 11.22 -13.37 4.66
CA THR A 108 11.06 -13.27 6.12
C THR A 108 10.23 -14.40 6.72
N THR A 109 10.59 -14.87 7.92
CA THR A 109 9.87 -15.95 8.61
C THR A 109 8.77 -15.40 9.51
N ASP A 110 9.05 -14.33 10.27
CA ASP A 110 8.06 -13.65 11.12
C ASP A 110 7.78 -12.24 10.59
N LEU A 111 6.54 -12.00 10.16
CA LEU A 111 6.10 -10.69 9.68
C LEU A 111 5.00 -10.17 10.62
N LYS A 112 5.13 -8.93 11.07
CA LYS A 112 4.12 -8.23 11.87
C LYS A 112 3.79 -6.89 11.23
N ILE A 113 2.50 -6.58 11.15
CA ILE A 113 2.00 -5.34 10.57
C ILE A 113 1.11 -4.67 11.60
N ARG A 114 1.39 -3.41 11.90
CA ARG A 114 0.66 -2.62 12.89
C ARG A 114 0.19 -1.31 12.29
N ILE A 115 -1.08 -1.02 12.50
CA ILE A 115 -1.67 0.30 12.25
C ILE A 115 -1.77 1.00 13.60
N THR A 116 -1.14 2.17 13.72
CA THR A 116 -1.16 2.98 14.94
C THR A 116 -1.99 4.24 14.68
N GLY A 117 -2.74 4.68 15.68
CA GLY A 117 -3.48 5.93 15.64
C GLY A 117 -3.66 6.55 17.02
N GLY A 118 -4.29 7.72 17.08
CA GLY A 118 -4.42 8.49 18.32
C GLY A 118 -5.19 7.77 19.44
N LYS A 119 -5.94 6.70 19.13
CA LYS A 119 -6.68 5.89 20.11
C LYS A 119 -6.07 4.52 20.41
N GLY A 120 -4.86 4.24 19.93
CA GLY A 120 -4.14 3.01 20.21
C GLY A 120 -3.53 2.38 18.96
N TYR A 121 -3.58 1.05 18.87
CA TYR A 121 -3.06 0.34 17.71
C TYR A 121 -3.87 -0.91 17.39
N TYR A 122 -3.79 -1.33 16.12
CA TYR A 122 -4.34 -2.58 15.63
C TYR A 122 -3.22 -3.39 14.96
N THR A 123 -2.96 -4.59 15.46
CA THR A 123 -2.02 -5.52 14.81
C THR A 123 -2.81 -6.45 13.90
N LEU A 124 -2.40 -6.56 12.64
CA LEU A 124 -3.10 -7.41 11.68
C LEU A 124 -3.04 -8.88 12.13
N PRO A 125 -4.15 -9.63 11.98
CA PRO A 125 -4.15 -11.06 12.26
C PRO A 125 -3.30 -11.82 11.22
N LYS A 126 -2.84 -13.02 11.58
CA LYS A 126 -1.90 -13.84 10.78
C LYS A 126 -2.36 -14.05 9.33
N ASP A 127 -3.66 -14.25 9.10
CA ASP A 127 -4.19 -14.44 7.75
C ASP A 127 -4.05 -13.19 6.88
N ARG A 128 -4.32 -12.01 7.44
CA ARG A 128 -4.10 -10.72 6.74
C ARG A 128 -2.64 -10.43 6.49
N VAL A 129 -1.76 -10.80 7.43
CA VAL A 129 -0.31 -10.71 7.24
C VAL A 129 0.15 -11.61 6.10
N LYS A 130 -0.37 -12.85 6.02
CA LYS A 130 -0.05 -13.80 4.94
C LYS A 130 -0.54 -13.29 3.58
N GLU A 131 -1.75 -12.75 3.52
CA GLU A 131 -2.29 -12.11 2.32
C GLU A 131 -1.41 -10.94 1.86
N PHE A 132 -1.07 -10.01 2.76
CA PHE A 132 -0.19 -8.89 2.45
C PHE A 132 1.19 -9.36 1.95
N LYS A 133 1.77 -10.39 2.59
CA LYS A 133 3.08 -10.94 2.19
C LYS A 133 3.07 -11.44 0.75
N GLU A 134 2.00 -12.10 0.31
CA GLU A 134 1.87 -12.56 -1.07
C GLU A 134 1.56 -11.41 -2.03
N ASP A 135 0.67 -10.50 -1.63
CA ASP A 135 0.32 -9.28 -2.37
C ASP A 135 1.56 -8.43 -2.69
N ILE A 136 2.35 -8.07 -1.68
CA ILE A 136 3.55 -7.24 -1.88
C ILE A 136 4.60 -7.94 -2.76
N ARG A 137 4.73 -9.27 -2.63
CA ARG A 137 5.64 -10.05 -3.46
C ARG A 137 5.22 -9.99 -4.94
N GLN A 138 3.94 -10.17 -5.23
CA GLN A 138 3.41 -10.11 -6.59
C GLN A 138 3.48 -8.70 -7.16
N SER A 139 3.14 -7.68 -6.37
CA SER A 139 3.23 -6.29 -6.79
C SER A 139 4.67 -5.87 -7.09
N ILE A 140 5.67 -6.31 -6.32
CA ILE A 140 7.08 -6.05 -6.64
C ILE A 140 7.49 -6.72 -7.96
N LEU A 141 7.07 -7.96 -8.21
CA LEU A 141 7.36 -8.67 -9.47
C LEU A 141 6.75 -7.95 -10.68
N ILE A 142 5.51 -7.51 -10.57
CA ILE A 142 4.81 -6.78 -11.65
C ILE A 142 5.46 -5.40 -11.83
N PHE A 143 5.81 -4.71 -10.74
CA PHE A 143 6.51 -3.42 -10.77
C PHE A 143 7.83 -3.53 -11.53
N ASP A 144 8.67 -4.51 -11.19
CA ASP A 144 9.97 -4.74 -11.85
C ASP A 144 9.81 -5.06 -13.33
N ALA A 145 8.80 -5.85 -13.68
CA ALA A 145 8.52 -6.20 -15.07
C ALA A 145 8.09 -4.98 -15.89
N ILE A 146 7.23 -4.12 -15.33
CA ILE A 146 6.80 -2.88 -15.97
C ILE A 146 7.97 -1.91 -16.09
N ASP A 147 8.67 -1.65 -14.98
CA ASP A 147 9.79 -0.69 -14.91
C ASP A 147 10.84 -1.03 -15.97
N LYS A 148 11.22 -2.30 -16.07
CA LYS A 148 12.11 -2.80 -17.12
C LYS A 148 11.54 -2.62 -18.53
N ALA A 149 10.23 -2.80 -18.72
CA ALA A 149 9.59 -2.69 -20.04
C ALA A 149 9.52 -1.24 -20.55
N VAL A 150 9.44 -0.26 -19.63
CA VAL A 150 9.35 1.18 -19.93
C VAL A 150 10.69 1.91 -19.82
N ALA A 151 11.73 1.28 -19.26
CA ALA A 151 13.07 1.83 -19.18
C ALA A 151 13.57 2.32 -20.57
N GLY A 152 14.01 3.57 -20.63
CA GLY A 152 14.48 4.21 -21.88
C GLY A 152 13.38 4.58 -22.88
N LYS A 153 12.10 4.36 -22.54
CA LYS A 153 10.93 4.71 -23.37
C LYS A 153 10.08 5.83 -22.79
N ILE A 154 10.32 6.19 -21.53
CA ILE A 154 9.69 7.35 -20.89
C ILE A 154 10.37 8.61 -21.44
N PRO A 155 9.64 9.55 -22.05
CA PRO A 155 10.20 10.83 -22.45
C PRO A 155 10.79 11.53 -21.22
N THR A 156 12.08 11.83 -21.24
CA THR A 156 12.65 12.80 -20.30
C THR A 156 11.93 14.12 -20.53
N THR A 157 11.14 14.59 -19.57
CA THR A 157 10.60 15.95 -19.62
C THR A 157 11.77 16.91 -19.77
N GLU A 158 11.89 17.51 -20.96
CA GLU A 158 12.75 18.66 -21.17
C GLU A 158 12.39 19.70 -20.12
N THR A 159 13.38 20.06 -19.30
CA THR A 159 13.38 21.25 -18.46
C THR A 159 13.07 22.45 -19.35
N LYS A 160 11.82 22.90 -19.35
CA LYS A 160 11.50 24.24 -19.82
C LYS A 160 12.15 25.22 -18.83
N SER A 161 13.20 25.85 -19.33
CA SER A 161 13.92 26.97 -18.72
C SER A 161 13.04 28.21 -18.67
#